data_AF-A0A6J5CXG7-F1
#
_entry.id   AF-A0A6J5CXG7-F1
#
_cell.length_a   1.000
_cell.length_b   1.000
_cell.length_c   1.000
_cell.angle_alpha   90.00
_cell.angle_beta   90.00
_cell.angle_gamma   90.00
#
_symmetry.space_group_name_H-M   'P 1'
#
loop_
_entity.id
_entity.type
_entity.pdbx_description
1 polymer ?
#
loop_
_entity_poly.entity_id
_entity_poly.type
_entity_poly.pdbx_seq_one_letter_code
_entity_poly.pdbx_strand_id
1 'polypeptide(L)'
;MDMGIVWSGINSAMSVWTFRGKEKRKFFDEVIDPLYNALTVPLKDYSKLWGELRAQAEDATSGQIIDPEAQRKLRNALTTRREDMSVERRQVGGLAQRLAEMPEAEIQSFGRNIIELFGFEGGSNSPVTSDFGRLVDDLTRSPSANYQAQIGHSLNRIVELQTRFKTVMARINKEYAHLKVAAAQ
;
A
#
# COMPACT_ATOMS: atom_id res chain seq x y z
N MET A 1 12.46 -11.96 -11.96
CA MET A 1 13.81 -11.46 -11.65
C MET A 1 14.04 -11.65 -10.16
N ASP A 2 15.27 -11.88 -9.72
CA ASP A 2 15.57 -12.01 -8.30
C ASP A 2 15.65 -10.61 -7.65
N MET A 3 14.76 -10.35 -6.70
CA MET A 3 14.69 -9.09 -5.98
C MET A 3 15.96 -8.83 -5.15
N GLY A 4 16.62 -9.86 -4.64
CA GLY A 4 17.79 -9.71 -3.75
C GLY A 4 18.96 -8.97 -4.38
N ILE A 5 19.14 -9.12 -5.70
CA ILE A 5 20.19 -8.45 -6.47
C ILE A 5 19.90 -6.95 -6.60
N VAL A 6 18.64 -6.58 -6.85
CA VAL A 6 18.20 -5.16 -6.94
C VAL A 6 18.43 -4.44 -5.60
N TRP A 7 18.09 -5.10 -4.48
CA TRP A 7 18.28 -4.56 -3.12
C TRP A 7 19.74 -4.29 -2.75
N SER A 8 20.71 -5.05 -3.29
CA SER A 8 22.13 -4.80 -3.07
C SER A 8 22.59 -3.49 -3.72
N GLY A 9 22.15 -3.23 -4.95
CA GLY A 9 22.45 -1.97 -5.66
C GLY A 9 21.87 -0.75 -4.96
N ILE A 10 20.59 -0.82 -4.55
CA ILE A 10 19.89 0.27 -3.85
C ILE A 10 20.65 0.74 -2.60
N ASN A 11 21.15 -0.18 -1.77
CA ASN A 11 21.90 0.19 -0.56
C ASN A 11 23.19 0.96 -0.86
N SER A 12 23.93 0.58 -1.92
CA SER A 12 25.14 1.29 -2.36
C SER A 12 24.84 2.57 -3.13
N ALA A 13 23.65 2.69 -3.72
CA ALA A 13 23.20 3.90 -4.40
C ALA A 13 22.80 5.01 -3.43
N MET A 14 22.40 4.73 -2.19
CA MET A 14 21.92 5.79 -1.27
C MET A 14 23.03 6.51 -0.45
N SER A 15 24.29 6.06 -0.49
CA SER A 15 25.30 6.44 0.53
C SER A 15 26.27 7.58 0.16
N VAL A 16 25.81 8.62 -0.54
CA VAL A 16 26.59 9.85 -0.85
C VAL A 16 25.77 11.13 -0.53
N TRP A 17 25.14 11.97 -1.38
CA TRP A 17 25.05 12.17 -2.84
C TRP A 17 25.05 13.69 -3.13
N THR A 18 25.41 14.10 -4.35
CA THR A 18 25.16 15.48 -4.86
C THR A 18 24.75 15.44 -6.32
N PHE A 19 23.50 15.04 -6.56
CA PHE A 19 22.91 14.68 -7.87
C PHE A 19 23.42 15.47 -9.10
N ARG A 20 24.34 14.86 -9.87
CA ARG A 20 24.64 15.25 -11.26
C ARG A 20 23.77 14.44 -12.23
N GLY A 21 23.50 14.95 -13.43
CA GLY A 21 22.46 14.38 -14.34
C GLY A 21 22.57 12.87 -14.65
N LYS A 22 23.79 12.35 -14.86
CA LYS A 22 24.01 10.89 -15.06
C LYS A 22 23.65 10.06 -13.83
N GLU A 23 23.82 10.63 -12.65
CA GLU A 23 23.51 10.00 -11.37
C GLU A 23 21.98 10.05 -11.13
N LYS A 24 21.32 11.19 -11.43
CA LYS A 24 19.85 11.31 -11.41
C LYS A 24 19.16 10.19 -12.18
N ARG A 25 19.60 9.94 -13.41
CA ARG A 25 19.03 8.87 -14.25
C ARG A 25 19.25 7.49 -13.63
N LYS A 26 20.48 7.20 -13.19
CA LYS A 26 20.81 5.91 -12.56
C LYS A 26 19.96 5.62 -11.31
N PHE A 27 19.78 6.60 -10.44
CA PHE A 27 18.92 6.46 -9.25
C PHE A 27 17.44 6.25 -9.62
N PHE A 28 16.95 6.95 -10.65
CA PHE A 28 15.59 6.72 -11.13
C PHE A 28 15.41 5.29 -11.66
N ASP A 29 16.31 4.84 -12.53
CA ASP A 29 16.23 3.52 -13.19
C ASP A 29 16.46 2.35 -12.21
N GLU A 30 17.31 2.51 -11.19
CA GLU A 30 17.65 1.44 -10.21
C GLU A 30 16.80 1.46 -8.93
N VAL A 31 16.15 2.58 -8.58
CA VAL A 31 15.43 2.73 -7.29
C VAL A 31 13.98 3.14 -7.47
N ILE A 32 13.69 4.21 -8.23
CA ILE A 32 12.34 4.79 -8.33
C ILE A 32 11.43 3.99 -9.27
N ASP A 33 11.90 3.65 -10.47
CA ASP A 33 11.12 2.88 -11.44
C ASP A 33 10.85 1.44 -10.95
N PRO A 34 11.81 0.69 -10.37
CA PRO A 34 11.54 -0.62 -9.78
C PRO A 34 10.55 -0.56 -8.60
N LEU A 35 10.65 0.44 -7.72
CA LEU A 35 9.69 0.62 -6.61
C LEU A 35 8.29 0.95 -7.14
N TYR A 36 8.17 1.88 -8.08
CA TYR A 36 6.89 2.25 -8.68
C TYR A 36 6.25 1.05 -9.40
N ASN A 37 7.01 0.28 -10.17
CA ASN A 37 6.52 -0.92 -10.83
C ASN A 37 6.10 -2.00 -9.82
N ALA A 38 6.90 -2.21 -8.76
CA ALA A 38 6.57 -3.14 -7.66
C ALA A 38 5.31 -2.74 -6.89
N LEU A 39 4.94 -1.45 -6.86
CA LEU A 39 3.64 -1.01 -6.37
C LEU A 39 2.50 -1.39 -7.33
N THR A 40 2.66 -1.25 -8.66
CA THR A 40 1.51 -1.31 -9.61
C THR A 40 0.69 -2.60 -9.59
N VAL A 41 1.25 -3.74 -9.18
CA VAL A 41 0.52 -5.02 -9.07
C VAL A 41 -0.28 -5.09 -7.75
N PRO A 42 0.34 -5.01 -6.54
CA PRO A 42 -0.36 -4.95 -5.26
C PRO A 42 -1.51 -3.94 -5.23
N LEU A 43 -1.33 -2.77 -5.88
CA LEU A 43 -2.34 -1.70 -5.89
C LEU A 43 -3.59 -2.04 -6.71
N LYS A 44 -3.47 -2.80 -7.80
CA LYS A 44 -4.63 -3.31 -8.57
C LYS A 44 -5.42 -4.30 -7.73
N ASP A 45 -4.71 -5.22 -7.08
CA ASP A 45 -5.30 -6.23 -6.21
C ASP A 45 -5.96 -5.63 -4.97
N TYR A 46 -5.36 -4.60 -4.39
CA TYR A 46 -5.94 -3.81 -3.29
C TYR A 46 -7.23 -3.12 -3.73
N SER A 47 -7.22 -2.44 -4.89
CA SER A 47 -8.41 -1.76 -5.44
C SER A 47 -9.56 -2.74 -5.75
N LYS A 48 -9.24 -3.94 -6.28
CA LYS A 48 -10.23 -5.02 -6.50
C LYS A 48 -10.86 -5.48 -5.20
N LEU A 49 -10.03 -5.80 -4.20
CA LEU A 49 -10.48 -6.30 -2.90
C LEU A 49 -11.31 -5.27 -2.14
N TRP A 50 -10.96 -3.98 -2.22
CA TRP A 50 -11.81 -2.91 -1.70
C TRP A 50 -13.19 -2.87 -2.36
N GLY A 51 -13.30 -3.22 -3.65
CA GLY A 51 -14.57 -3.37 -4.35
C GLY A 51 -15.38 -4.57 -3.85
N GLU A 52 -14.72 -5.71 -3.65
CA GLU A 52 -15.33 -6.94 -3.10
C GLU A 52 -15.85 -6.74 -1.66
N LEU A 53 -15.05 -6.09 -0.80
CA LEU A 53 -15.44 -5.67 0.54
C LEU A 53 -16.64 -4.71 0.52
N ARG A 54 -16.64 -3.74 -0.40
CA ARG A 54 -17.71 -2.75 -0.53
C ARG A 54 -19.01 -3.41 -0.97
N ALA A 55 -18.99 -4.24 -2.01
CA ALA A 55 -20.18 -4.91 -2.52
C ALA A 55 -20.86 -5.74 -1.42
N GLN A 56 -20.11 -6.58 -0.71
CA GLN A 56 -20.65 -7.38 0.39
C GLN A 56 -21.14 -6.54 1.58
N ALA A 57 -20.63 -5.31 1.74
CA ALA A 57 -21.12 -4.36 2.75
C ALA A 57 -22.41 -3.64 2.30
N GLU A 58 -22.55 -3.37 1.00
CA GLU A 58 -23.78 -2.86 0.39
C GLU A 58 -24.88 -3.93 0.43
N ASP A 59 -24.56 -5.19 0.13
CA ASP A 59 -25.44 -6.35 0.30
C ASP A 59 -25.90 -6.49 1.77
N ALA A 60 -24.96 -6.47 2.71
CA ALA A 60 -25.22 -6.56 4.16
C ALA A 60 -26.16 -5.46 4.68
N THR A 61 -26.02 -4.24 4.17
CA THR A 61 -26.82 -3.07 4.58
C THR A 61 -28.15 -2.95 3.83
N SER A 62 -28.30 -3.64 2.69
CA SER A 62 -29.57 -3.74 1.94
C SER A 62 -30.66 -4.57 2.65
N GLY A 63 -30.34 -5.24 3.76
CA GLY A 63 -31.25 -6.14 4.48
C GLY A 63 -31.18 -7.60 4.02
N GLN A 64 -30.38 -7.92 3.00
CA GLN A 64 -30.05 -9.31 2.70
C GLN A 64 -29.15 -9.91 3.79
N ILE A 65 -29.51 -11.09 4.28
CA ILE A 65 -28.70 -11.83 5.25
C ILE A 65 -27.48 -12.39 4.50
N ILE A 66 -26.26 -12.04 4.94
CA ILE A 66 -25.04 -12.65 4.42
C ILE A 66 -25.06 -14.14 4.79
N ASP A 67 -25.01 -15.02 3.79
CA ASP A 67 -24.83 -16.45 3.98
C ASP A 67 -23.55 -16.76 4.80
N PRO A 68 -23.63 -17.61 5.85
CA PRO A 68 -22.46 -18.05 6.61
C PRO A 68 -21.30 -18.62 5.76
N GLU A 69 -21.57 -19.24 4.60
CA GLU A 69 -20.49 -19.68 3.71
C GLU A 69 -19.84 -18.50 2.97
N ALA A 70 -20.60 -17.51 2.50
CA ALA A 70 -20.07 -16.25 1.96
C ALA A 70 -19.20 -15.49 3.01
N GLN A 71 -19.68 -15.38 4.25
CA GLN A 71 -18.90 -14.83 5.37
C GLN A 71 -17.57 -15.58 5.57
N ARG A 72 -17.59 -16.92 5.55
CA ARG A 72 -16.39 -17.75 5.69
C ARG A 72 -15.43 -17.55 4.52
N LYS A 73 -15.93 -17.46 3.29
CA LYS A 73 -15.13 -17.19 2.08
C LYS A 73 -14.45 -15.83 2.16
N LEU A 74 -15.17 -14.77 2.54
CA LEU A 74 -14.56 -13.44 2.72
C LEU A 74 -13.49 -13.46 3.80
N ARG A 75 -13.75 -14.04 4.98
CA ARG A 75 -12.73 -14.12 6.06
C ARG A 75 -11.45 -14.81 5.61
N ASN A 76 -11.56 -15.95 4.93
CA ASN A 76 -10.39 -16.67 4.41
C ASN A 76 -9.63 -15.82 3.37
N ALA A 77 -10.35 -15.20 2.42
CA ALA A 77 -9.74 -14.33 1.42
C ALA A 77 -9.01 -13.12 2.03
N LEU A 78 -9.60 -12.48 3.05
CA LEU A 78 -9.00 -11.36 3.77
C LEU A 78 -7.74 -11.78 4.56
N THR A 79 -7.75 -12.96 5.19
CA THR A 79 -6.59 -13.50 5.93
C THR A 79 -5.43 -13.81 5.00
N THR A 80 -5.65 -14.58 3.92
CA THR A 80 -4.58 -14.87 2.94
C THR A 80 -4.03 -13.59 2.32
N ARG A 81 -4.91 -12.65 1.91
CA ARG A 81 -4.51 -11.34 1.37
C ARG A 81 -3.74 -10.47 2.38
N ARG A 82 -4.00 -10.61 3.68
CA ARG A 82 -3.23 -9.95 4.75
C ARG A 82 -1.81 -10.55 4.84
N GLU A 83 -1.68 -11.86 4.68
CA GLU A 83 -0.41 -12.58 4.73
C GLU A 83 0.45 -12.24 3.50
N ASP A 84 -0.10 -12.36 2.29
CA ASP A 84 0.54 -11.97 1.02
C ASP A 84 1.10 -10.54 1.11
N MET A 85 0.22 -9.57 1.41
CA MET A 85 0.61 -8.17 1.52
C MET A 85 1.51 -7.88 2.72
N SER A 86 1.61 -8.75 3.73
CA SER A 86 2.57 -8.57 4.84
C SER A 86 4.02 -8.73 4.37
N VAL A 87 4.26 -9.53 3.33
CA VAL A 87 5.58 -9.70 2.72
C VAL A 87 5.92 -8.47 1.87
N GLU A 88 5.04 -8.11 0.94
CA GLU A 88 5.24 -6.98 0.02
C GLU A 88 5.39 -5.64 0.77
N ARG A 89 4.55 -5.40 1.79
CA ARG A 89 4.58 -4.15 2.57
C ARG A 89 5.84 -3.99 3.41
N ARG A 90 6.49 -5.07 3.87
CA ARG A 90 7.79 -4.97 4.55
C ARG A 90 8.88 -4.49 3.59
N GLN A 91 8.87 -5.00 2.36
CA GLN A 91 9.83 -4.62 1.32
C GLN A 91 9.59 -3.17 0.86
N VAL A 92 8.36 -2.85 0.45
CA VAL A 92 7.97 -1.51 -0.01
C VAL A 92 8.12 -0.45 1.10
N GLY A 93 7.64 -0.73 2.31
CA GLY A 93 7.71 0.19 3.45
C GLY A 93 9.14 0.51 3.86
N GLY A 94 10.03 -0.48 3.90
CA GLY A 94 11.45 -0.27 4.24
C GLY A 94 12.20 0.62 3.26
N LEU A 95 11.83 0.63 1.97
CA LEU A 95 12.38 1.58 0.99
C LEU A 95 11.69 2.94 1.07
N ALA A 96 10.35 2.98 1.18
CA ALA A 96 9.59 4.22 1.29
C ALA A 96 10.00 5.07 2.50
N GLN A 97 10.29 4.42 3.63
CA GLN A 97 10.88 5.02 4.84
C GLN A 97 12.19 5.77 4.51
N ARG A 98 13.12 5.11 3.83
CA ARG A 98 14.43 5.67 3.46
C ARG A 98 14.30 6.80 2.44
N LEU A 99 13.41 6.67 1.45
CA LEU A 99 13.12 7.74 0.50
C LEU A 99 12.53 8.97 1.22
N ALA A 100 11.64 8.77 2.20
CA ALA A 100 11.06 9.82 3.05
C ALA A 100 12.08 10.53 3.98
N GLU A 101 13.27 9.93 4.15
CA GLU A 101 14.40 10.45 4.92
C GLU A 101 15.47 11.13 4.04
N MET A 102 15.36 11.06 2.70
CA MET A 102 16.30 11.72 1.77
C MET A 102 16.19 13.26 1.81
N PRO A 103 17.28 14.00 1.52
CA PRO A 103 17.29 15.47 1.55
C PRO A 103 16.60 16.11 0.33
N GLU A 104 16.50 15.41 -0.80
CA GLU A 104 15.81 15.92 -1.99
C GLU A 104 14.29 15.91 -1.80
N ALA A 105 13.69 17.10 -1.71
CA ALA A 105 12.26 17.29 -1.42
C ALA A 105 11.31 16.47 -2.31
N GLU A 106 11.63 16.28 -3.59
CA GLU A 106 10.82 15.49 -4.53
C GLU A 106 10.82 13.99 -4.20
N ILE A 107 11.99 13.44 -3.87
CA ILE A 107 12.16 12.03 -3.50
C ILE A 107 11.61 11.78 -2.09
N GLN A 108 11.80 12.74 -1.19
CA GLN A 108 11.19 12.78 0.14
C GLN A 108 9.66 12.77 0.08
N SER A 109 9.06 13.58 -0.79
CA SER A 109 7.61 13.61 -1.00
C SER A 109 7.11 12.27 -1.53
N PHE A 110 7.79 11.70 -2.53
CA PHE A 110 7.46 10.40 -3.11
C PHE A 110 7.50 9.26 -2.06
N GLY A 111 8.55 9.19 -1.24
CA GLY A 111 8.65 8.25 -0.12
C GLY A 111 7.51 8.42 0.89
N ARG A 112 7.21 9.66 1.32
CA ARG A 112 6.13 9.96 2.27
C ARG A 112 4.75 9.61 1.72
N ASN A 113 4.48 9.89 0.45
CA ASN A 113 3.23 9.50 -0.18
C ASN A 113 3.06 7.97 -0.23
N ILE A 114 4.13 7.20 -0.46
CA ILE A 114 4.07 5.73 -0.41
C ILE A 114 3.81 5.22 1.03
N ILE A 115 4.34 5.88 2.06
CA ILE A 115 4.02 5.56 3.48
C ILE A 115 2.53 5.87 3.77
N GLU A 116 2.02 7.02 3.31
CA GLU A 116 0.63 7.42 3.49
C GLU A 116 -0.35 6.47 2.78
N LEU A 117 0.03 5.93 1.62
CA LEU A 117 -0.77 5.06 0.75
C LEU A 117 -1.27 3.80 1.43
N PHE A 118 -0.39 3.16 2.22
CA PHE A 118 -0.72 1.95 2.98
C PHE A 118 -1.25 2.25 4.39
N GLY A 119 -1.29 3.52 4.79
CA GLY A 119 -1.67 3.93 6.14
C GLY A 119 -0.78 3.29 7.20
N PHE A 120 0.53 3.33 6.98
CA PHE A 120 1.51 2.73 7.88
C PHE A 120 1.64 3.54 9.18
N GLU A 121 1.05 3.03 10.25
CA GLU A 121 1.39 3.44 11.62
C GLU A 121 2.38 2.44 12.24
N GLY A 122 3.52 2.97 12.68
CA GLY A 122 4.59 2.24 13.32
C GLY A 122 5.92 2.98 13.23
N GLY A 123 6.49 3.38 14.37
CA GLY A 123 7.90 3.76 14.44
C GLY A 123 8.80 2.53 14.22
N SER A 124 10.10 2.76 14.05
CA SER A 124 11.12 1.78 13.62
C SER A 124 11.18 0.45 14.39
N ASN A 125 10.60 0.37 15.59
CA ASN A 125 10.61 -0.81 16.46
C ASN A 125 9.24 -1.50 16.63
N SER A 126 8.22 -1.12 15.85
CA SER A 126 6.85 -1.66 15.95
C SER A 126 6.43 -2.42 14.68
N PRO A 127 5.67 -3.53 14.76
CA PRO A 127 5.12 -4.18 13.57
C PRO A 127 4.16 -3.25 12.83
N VAL A 128 4.65 -2.70 11.71
CA VAL A 128 3.95 -1.68 10.90
C VAL A 128 2.55 -2.16 10.51
N THR A 129 1.54 -1.51 11.10
CA THR A 129 0.14 -1.95 10.98
C THR A 129 -0.63 -0.97 10.11
N SER A 130 -0.73 -1.31 8.82
CA SER A 130 -1.54 -0.64 7.81
C SER A 130 -3.03 -0.51 8.20
N ASP A 131 -3.70 0.54 7.73
CA ASP A 131 -5.16 0.71 7.84
C ASP A 131 -5.97 -0.52 7.39
N PHE A 132 -5.55 -1.18 6.31
CA PHE A 132 -6.17 -2.43 5.85
C PHE A 132 -5.99 -3.59 6.84
N GLY A 133 -4.81 -3.70 7.46
CA GLY A 133 -4.53 -4.72 8.47
C GLY A 133 -5.45 -4.58 9.69
N ARG A 134 -5.71 -3.34 10.12
CA ARG A 134 -6.69 -3.03 11.18
C ARG A 134 -8.09 -3.47 10.78
N LEU A 135 -8.55 -3.08 9.59
CA LEU A 135 -9.86 -3.48 9.08
C LEU A 135 -10.03 -5.00 8.96
N VAL A 136 -9.00 -5.73 8.54
CA VAL A 136 -9.03 -7.20 8.50
C VAL A 136 -9.07 -7.80 9.90
N ASP A 137 -8.32 -7.27 10.88
CA ASP A 137 -8.45 -7.68 12.28
C ASP A 137 -9.88 -7.46 12.80
N ASP A 138 -10.48 -6.29 12.55
CA ASP A 138 -11.85 -5.96 13.01
C ASP A 138 -12.90 -6.91 12.41
N LEU A 139 -12.82 -7.17 11.10
CA LEU A 139 -13.74 -8.06 10.37
C LEU A 139 -13.54 -9.55 10.68
N THR A 140 -12.32 -9.98 11.00
CA THR A 140 -12.04 -11.39 11.35
C THR A 140 -12.37 -11.70 12.81
N ARG A 141 -12.14 -10.75 13.73
CA ARG A 141 -12.39 -10.91 15.18
C ARG A 141 -13.87 -10.77 15.58
N SER A 142 -14.74 -10.24 14.71
CA SER A 142 -16.18 -10.10 15.04
C SER A 142 -16.81 -11.46 15.38
N PRO A 143 -17.69 -11.56 16.40
CA PRO A 143 -18.58 -12.70 16.54
C PRO A 143 -19.47 -12.85 15.29
N SER A 144 -19.75 -14.07 14.85
CA SER A 144 -20.57 -14.32 13.65
C SER A 144 -21.95 -13.67 13.73
N ALA A 145 -22.59 -13.72 14.89
CA ALA A 145 -23.89 -13.10 15.17
C ALA A 145 -23.95 -11.58 14.94
N ASN A 146 -22.81 -10.86 15.03
CA ASN A 146 -22.74 -9.40 14.88
C ASN A 146 -22.11 -8.96 13.54
N TYR A 147 -21.75 -9.91 12.67
CA TYR A 147 -20.93 -9.64 11.49
C TYR A 147 -21.58 -8.67 10.50
N GLN A 148 -22.88 -8.80 10.27
CA GLN A 148 -23.63 -7.91 9.37
C GLN A 148 -23.60 -6.45 9.85
N ALA A 149 -23.80 -6.22 11.16
CA ALA A 149 -23.70 -4.88 11.75
C ALA A 149 -22.25 -4.34 11.72
N GLN A 150 -21.26 -5.18 11.99
CA GLN A 150 -19.85 -4.76 11.99
C GLN A 150 -19.31 -4.49 10.57
N ILE A 151 -19.81 -5.21 9.56
CA ILE A 151 -19.61 -4.88 8.15
C ILE A 151 -20.30 -3.55 7.80
N GLY A 152 -21.53 -3.31 8.26
CA GLY A 152 -22.24 -2.04 8.04
C GLY A 152 -21.49 -0.84 8.63
N HIS A 153 -20.98 -0.94 9.86
CA HIS A 153 -20.09 0.09 10.44
C HIS A 153 -18.77 0.23 9.67
N SER A 154 -18.23 -0.87 9.13
CA SER A 154 -17.02 -0.88 8.30
C SER A 154 -17.22 -0.22 6.93
N LEU A 155 -18.44 -0.13 6.38
CA LEU A 155 -18.71 0.42 5.05
C LEU A 155 -18.20 1.85 4.89
N ASN A 156 -18.46 2.72 5.88
CA ASN A 156 -17.97 4.10 5.86
C ASN A 156 -16.44 4.15 5.86
N ARG A 157 -15.78 3.29 6.66
CA ARG A 157 -14.32 3.17 6.73
C ARG A 157 -13.72 2.61 5.42
N ILE A 158 -14.41 1.67 4.78
CA ILE A 158 -14.09 1.13 3.45
C ILE A 158 -14.12 2.26 2.39
N VAL A 159 -15.17 3.09 2.38
CA VAL A 159 -15.31 4.19 1.41
C VAL A 159 -14.30 5.32 1.67
N GLU A 160 -14.03 5.65 2.94
CA GLU A 160 -12.97 6.59 3.34
C GLU A 160 -11.60 6.12 2.83
N LEU A 161 -11.22 4.88 3.13
CA LEU A 161 -9.92 4.32 2.77
C LEU A 161 -9.78 4.10 1.25
N GLN A 162 -10.83 3.70 0.54
CA GLN A 162 -10.87 3.70 -0.93
C GLN A 162 -10.57 5.10 -1.51
N THR A 163 -11.16 6.14 -0.94
CA THR A 163 -11.08 7.52 -1.45
C THR A 163 -9.71 8.12 -1.17
N ARG A 164 -9.18 7.94 0.05
CA ARG A 164 -7.81 8.30 0.40
C ARG A 164 -6.80 7.57 -0.48
N PHE A 165 -6.93 6.26 -0.64
CA PHE A 165 -6.04 5.45 -1.48
C PHE A 165 -5.96 5.97 -2.93
N LYS A 166 -7.11 6.23 -3.57
CA LYS A 166 -7.16 6.83 -4.92
C LYS A 166 -6.47 8.20 -4.98
N THR A 167 -6.69 9.03 -3.96
CA THR A 167 -6.10 10.38 -3.85
C THR A 167 -4.58 10.35 -3.63
N VAL A 168 -4.06 9.40 -2.84
CA VAL A 168 -2.62 9.19 -2.69
C VAL A 168 -2.01 8.66 -3.98
N MET A 169 -2.65 7.69 -4.65
CA MET A 169 -2.17 7.18 -5.93
C MET A 169 -2.08 8.27 -7.01
N ALA A 170 -3.05 9.18 -7.08
CA ALA A 170 -2.98 10.31 -8.00
C ALA A 170 -1.75 11.21 -7.75
N ARG A 171 -1.34 11.39 -6.49
CA ARG A 171 -0.09 12.09 -6.12
C ARG A 171 1.15 11.31 -6.53
N ILE A 172 1.26 10.04 -6.15
CA ILE A 172 2.40 9.16 -6.47
C ILE A 172 2.63 9.09 -7.99
N ASN A 173 1.57 8.91 -8.79
CA ASN A 173 1.66 8.84 -10.25
C ASN A 173 2.18 10.15 -10.85
N LYS A 174 1.78 11.31 -10.30
CA LYS A 174 2.24 12.63 -10.73
C LYS A 174 3.70 12.86 -10.36
N GLU A 175 4.10 12.52 -9.14
CA GLU A 175 5.48 12.66 -8.66
C GLU A 175 6.44 11.73 -9.40
N TYR A 176 6.05 10.47 -9.64
CA TYR A 176 6.79 9.55 -10.51
C TYR A 176 7.00 10.15 -11.91
N ALA A 177 5.97 10.74 -12.51
CA ALA A 177 6.09 11.38 -13.82
C ALA A 177 7.02 12.61 -13.79
N HIS A 178 6.98 13.42 -12.72
CA HIS A 178 7.91 14.55 -12.52
C HIS A 178 9.35 14.05 -12.37
N LEU A 179 9.60 13.07 -11.47
CA LEU A 179 10.92 12.46 -11.25
C LEU A 179 11.47 11.84 -12.55
N LYS A 180 10.63 11.22 -13.37
CA LYS A 180 11.02 10.64 -14.67
C LYS A 180 11.50 11.70 -15.66
N VAL A 181 10.89 12.89 -15.66
CA VAL A 181 11.33 14.04 -16.47
C VAL A 181 12.59 14.68 -15.89
N ALA A 182 12.68 14.82 -14.56
CA ALA A 182 13.86 15.36 -13.87
C ALA A 182 15.10 14.44 -13.98
N ALA A 183 14.91 13.13 -14.18
CA ALA A 183 15.92 12.14 -14.49
C ALA A 183 16.25 12.05 -16.00
N ALA A 184 15.48 12.72 -16.85
CA ALA A 184 15.73 12.81 -18.29
C ALA A 184 16.66 13.99 -18.66
N GLN A 185 16.93 14.91 -17.73
CA GLN A 185 17.71 16.14 -17.90
C GLN A 185 19.14 16.04 -17.34
#